data_AF-Q5L3I9-F1
#
_entry.id   AF-Q5L3I9-F1
#
_cell.length_a   1.000
_cell.length_b   1.000
_cell.length_c   1.000
_cell.angle_alpha   90.00
_cell.angle_beta   90.00
_cell.angle_gamma   90.00
#
_symmetry.space_group_name_H-M   'P 1'
#
loop_
_entity.id
_entity.type
_entity.pdbx_description
1 polymer ?
#
loop_
_entity_poly.entity_id
_entity_poly.type
_entity_poly.pdbx_seq_one_letter_code
_entity_poly.pdbx_strand_id
1 'polypeptide(L)'
;MESLLIIYKLIVWGYAAFDYISSKQRTGAGFVLVSLIYFCLQLFALIVRHMSWKRGAAFGSVVLLVLAAAFVEPLWALLLPLNGYELASVYIHRVWGIGAVLLTPMIWLDPSAGKLYGFVALFSFVSVTAVKRHIERMEQQEDRLDQMRNDLHRLTRRISEYHQYIKQSEYTLQLEERNRLSQRIHDQIGHSLAGALIQMEAAKRLMDGDRDKAKQLLENAIHISKEGMEHR
;
A
#
# COMPACT_ATOMS: atom_id res chain seq x y z
N MET A 1 6.80 3.86 -18.68
CA MET A 1 7.31 5.01 -19.48
C MET A 1 8.03 4.58 -20.74
N GLU A 2 8.97 3.63 -20.66
CA GLU A 2 9.81 3.23 -21.80
C GLU A 2 9.02 2.72 -23.00
N SER A 3 7.98 1.90 -22.77
CA SER A 3 7.10 1.38 -23.83
C SER A 3 6.35 2.48 -24.61
N LEU A 4 5.85 3.51 -23.92
CA LEU A 4 5.15 4.64 -24.55
C LEU A 4 6.11 5.52 -25.36
N LEU A 5 7.33 5.73 -24.88
CA LEU A 5 8.36 6.47 -25.62
C LEU A 5 8.77 5.74 -26.91
N ILE A 6 8.83 4.41 -26.89
CA ILE A 6 9.13 3.60 -28.08
C ILE A 6 8.02 3.73 -29.13
N ILE A 7 6.76 3.69 -28.71
CA ILE A 7 5.61 3.89 -29.62
C ILE A 7 5.69 5.27 -30.26
N TYR A 8 5.99 6.32 -29.48
CA TYR A 8 6.14 7.67 -30.01
C TYR A 8 7.35 7.81 -30.96
N LYS A 9 8.49 7.14 -30.66
CA LYS A 9 9.64 7.04 -31.58
C LYS A 9 9.26 6.39 -32.91
N LEU A 10 8.48 5.31 -32.88
CA LEU A 10 8.03 4.59 -34.08
C LEU A 10 7.07 5.43 -34.93
N ILE A 11 6.16 6.19 -34.31
CA ILE A 11 5.23 7.08 -35.02
C ILE A 11 6.01 8.20 -35.73
N VAL A 12 6.94 8.85 -35.02
CA VAL A 12 7.76 9.93 -35.59
C VAL A 12 8.67 9.40 -36.71
N TRP A 13 9.26 8.21 -36.52
CA TRP A 13 10.06 7.56 -37.56
C TRP A 13 9.22 7.19 -38.78
N GLY A 14 8.00 6.68 -38.58
CA GLY A 14 7.07 6.37 -39.68
C GLY A 14 6.68 7.62 -40.49
N TYR A 15 6.49 8.76 -39.82
CA TYR A 15 6.25 10.04 -40.49
C TYR A 15 7.47 10.48 -41.32
N ALA A 16 8.69 10.41 -40.75
CA ALA A 16 9.91 10.73 -41.48
C ALA A 16 10.15 9.80 -42.68
N ALA A 17 9.82 8.51 -42.57
CA ALA A 17 9.91 7.56 -43.67
C ALA A 17 8.86 7.84 -44.78
N PHE A 18 7.64 8.22 -44.40
CA PHE A 18 6.57 8.57 -45.36
C PHE A 18 6.86 9.86 -46.14
N ASP A 19 7.38 10.88 -45.46
CA ASP A 19 7.79 12.14 -46.08
C ASP A 19 8.97 11.94 -47.04
N TYR A 20 9.94 11.11 -46.66
CA TYR A 20 11.08 10.73 -47.50
C TYR A 20 10.64 9.99 -48.79
N ILE A 21 9.70 9.04 -48.69
CA ILE A 21 9.14 8.32 -49.85
C ILE A 21 8.31 9.25 -50.76
N SER A 22 7.64 10.24 -50.18
CA SER A 22 6.82 11.21 -50.92
C SER A 22 7.64 12.30 -51.62
N SER A 23 8.83 12.61 -51.08
CA SER A 23 9.78 13.53 -51.70
C SER A 23 10.49 12.85 -52.89
N LYS A 24 10.27 13.35 -54.10
CA LYS A 24 10.71 12.70 -55.36
C LYS A 24 12.22 12.84 -55.66
N GLN A 25 13.08 12.97 -54.64
CA GLN A 25 14.52 13.21 -54.80
C GLN A 25 15.43 12.21 -54.08
N ARG A 26 16.29 11.60 -54.90
CA ARG A 26 17.57 10.92 -54.66
C ARG A 26 17.54 9.60 -53.88
N THR A 27 18.07 8.59 -54.56
CA THR A 27 18.52 7.29 -54.06
C THR A 27 19.49 7.43 -52.88
N GLY A 28 18.96 7.56 -51.67
CA GLY A 28 19.77 7.63 -50.45
C GLY A 28 19.90 6.26 -49.79
N ALA A 29 20.83 5.42 -50.27
CA ALA A 29 21.26 4.23 -49.51
C ALA A 29 21.69 4.58 -48.07
N GLY A 30 22.18 5.82 -47.86
CA GLY A 30 22.50 6.37 -46.55
C GLY A 30 21.30 6.55 -45.61
N PHE A 31 20.11 6.92 -46.11
CA PHE A 31 18.91 7.05 -45.28
C PHE A 31 18.48 5.68 -44.72
N VAL A 32 18.47 4.66 -45.59
CA VAL A 32 18.14 3.28 -45.21
C VAL A 32 19.17 2.75 -44.21
N LEU A 33 20.47 2.95 -44.46
CA LEU A 33 21.54 2.53 -43.55
C LEU A 33 21.43 3.17 -42.16
N VAL A 34 21.23 4.48 -42.10
CA VAL A 34 21.07 5.21 -40.82
C VAL A 34 19.80 4.74 -40.09
N SER A 35 18.70 4.50 -40.79
CA SER A 35 17.47 3.99 -40.18
C SER A 35 17.65 2.60 -39.58
N LEU A 36 18.41 1.74 -40.26
CA LEU A 36 18.67 0.37 -39.85
C LEU A 36 19.63 0.34 -38.64
N ILE A 37 20.67 1.19 -38.65
CA ILE A 37 21.60 1.35 -37.51
C ILE A 37 20.86 1.93 -36.30
N TYR A 38 19.99 2.93 -36.50
CA TYR A 38 19.17 3.50 -35.44
C TYR A 38 18.24 2.43 -34.82
N PHE A 39 17.58 1.63 -35.66
CA PHE A 39 16.71 0.55 -35.19
C PHE A 39 17.49 -0.54 -34.44
N CYS A 40 18.67 -0.92 -34.94
CA CYS A 40 19.56 -1.85 -34.25
C CYS A 40 20.00 -1.34 -32.87
N LEU A 41 20.37 -0.06 -32.76
CA LEU A 41 20.71 0.57 -31.49
C LEU A 41 19.51 0.64 -30.53
N GLN A 42 18.31 0.92 -31.06
CA GLN A 42 17.08 0.96 -30.27
C GLN A 42 16.69 -0.42 -29.72
N LEU A 43 16.80 -1.47 -30.55
CA LEU A 43 16.57 -2.85 -30.13
C LEU A 43 17.62 -3.33 -29.14
N PHE A 44 18.89 -2.96 -29.35
CA PHE A 44 19.97 -3.28 -28.43
C PHE A 44 19.75 -2.64 -27.05
N ALA A 45 19.32 -1.38 -27.01
CA ALA A 45 18.97 -0.69 -25.77
C ALA A 45 17.76 -1.32 -25.03
N LEU A 46 16.90 -2.07 -25.75
CA LEU A 46 15.73 -2.76 -25.19
C LEU A 46 16.08 -4.13 -24.58
N ILE A 47 17.03 -4.85 -25.20
CA ILE A 47 17.48 -6.18 -24.76
C ILE A 47 18.43 -6.07 -23.56
N VAL A 48 19.23 -5.01 -23.50
CA VAL A 48 20.26 -4.86 -22.48
C VAL A 48 19.66 -4.40 -21.15
N ARG A 49 19.67 -5.32 -20.18
CA ARG A 49 19.15 -5.14 -18.83
C ARG A 49 20.07 -4.28 -17.93
N HIS A 50 21.34 -4.12 -18.30
CA HIS A 50 22.33 -3.35 -17.52
C HIS A 50 22.23 -1.85 -17.82
N MET A 51 21.92 -1.04 -16.79
CA MET A 51 21.68 0.40 -16.89
C MET A 51 22.86 1.17 -17.52
N SER A 52 24.11 0.73 -17.35
CA SER A 52 25.30 1.37 -17.94
C SER A 52 25.42 1.19 -19.44
N TRP A 53 25.09 0.01 -19.96
CA TRP A 53 25.15 -0.27 -21.41
C TRP A 53 23.95 0.32 -22.15
N LYS A 54 22.78 0.33 -21.51
CA LYS A 54 21.62 1.07 -22.01
C LYS A 54 21.93 2.56 -22.19
N ARG A 55 22.66 3.16 -21.25
CA ARG A 55 23.15 4.55 -21.33
C ARG A 55 24.13 4.77 -22.48
N GLY A 56 25.06 3.84 -22.69
CA GLY A 56 25.99 3.89 -23.82
C GLY A 56 25.27 3.83 -25.17
N ALA A 57 24.26 2.95 -25.30
CA ALA A 57 23.44 2.84 -26.50
C ALA A 57 22.59 4.10 -26.75
N ALA A 58 22.01 4.70 -25.72
CA ALA A 58 21.26 5.96 -25.83
C ALA A 58 22.14 7.16 -26.19
N PHE A 59 23.37 7.22 -25.65
CA PHE A 59 24.32 8.26 -26.04
C PHE A 59 24.76 8.07 -27.51
N GLY A 60 25.04 6.83 -27.91
CA GLY A 60 25.36 6.49 -29.29
C GLY A 60 24.23 6.83 -30.27
N SER A 61 22.96 6.63 -29.89
CA SER A 61 21.82 7.00 -30.73
C SER A 61 21.67 8.52 -30.88
N VAL A 62 21.94 9.31 -29.84
CA VAL A 62 21.95 10.78 -29.95
C VAL A 62 23.07 11.27 -30.86
N VAL A 63 24.29 10.74 -30.72
CA VAL A 63 25.41 11.10 -31.60
C VAL A 63 25.12 10.73 -33.05
N LEU A 64 24.55 9.53 -33.28
CA LEU A 64 24.12 9.08 -34.61
C LEU A 64 23.07 10.02 -35.21
N LEU A 65 22.08 10.46 -34.42
CA LEU A 65 21.03 11.38 -34.87
C LEU A 65 21.57 12.78 -35.21
N VAL A 66 22.54 13.30 -34.45
CA VAL A 66 23.20 14.57 -34.76
C VAL A 66 23.99 14.48 -36.08
N LEU A 67 24.72 13.39 -36.29
CA LEU A 67 25.46 13.15 -37.54
C LEU A 67 24.50 12.94 -38.72
N ALA A 68 23.40 12.22 -38.52
CA ALA A 68 22.37 12.02 -39.54
C ALA A 68 21.66 13.32 -39.93
N ALA A 69 21.41 14.21 -38.96
CA ALA A 69 20.83 15.53 -39.20
C ALA A 69 21.77 16.44 -40.00
N ALA A 70 23.09 16.33 -39.80
CA ALA A 70 24.09 17.15 -40.48
C ALA A 70 24.47 16.65 -41.89
N PHE A 71 24.49 15.32 -42.10
CA PHE A 71 25.04 14.72 -43.33
C PHE A 71 23.99 14.07 -44.25
N VAL A 72 22.80 13.74 -43.74
CA VAL A 72 21.79 12.97 -44.50
C VAL A 72 20.54 13.78 -44.75
N GLU A 73 19.78 14.11 -43.71
CA GLU A 73 18.52 14.85 -43.84
C GLU A 73 18.20 15.65 -42.57
N PRO A 74 17.74 16.92 -42.67
CA PRO A 74 17.37 17.74 -41.51
C PRO A 74 16.24 17.14 -40.64
N LEU A 75 15.42 16.25 -41.20
CA LEU A 75 14.28 15.61 -40.52
C LEU A 75 14.69 14.72 -39.34
N TRP A 76 15.92 14.19 -39.33
CA TRP A 76 16.43 13.38 -38.21
C TRP A 76 16.55 14.16 -36.90
N ALA A 77 16.62 15.50 -36.99
CA ALA A 77 16.58 16.36 -35.83
C ALA A 77 15.28 16.19 -35.02
N LEU A 78 14.16 15.80 -35.63
CA LEU A 78 12.87 15.64 -34.93
C LEU A 78 12.88 14.55 -33.85
N LEU A 79 13.83 13.60 -33.92
CA LEU A 79 14.00 12.51 -32.96
C LEU A 79 14.93 12.88 -31.78
N LEU A 80 15.66 13.99 -31.86
CA LEU A 80 16.56 14.47 -30.81
C LEU A 80 15.86 14.86 -29.51
N PRO A 81 14.69 15.54 -29.50
CA PRO A 81 14.02 15.90 -28.25
C PRO A 81 13.67 14.66 -27.43
N LEU A 82 13.25 13.61 -28.12
CA LEU A 82 12.75 12.40 -27.48
C LEU A 82 13.87 11.54 -26.89
N ASN A 83 15.00 11.41 -27.59
CA ASN A 83 16.20 10.74 -27.06
C ASN A 83 16.93 11.61 -26.03
N GLY A 84 16.91 12.94 -26.21
CA GLY A 84 17.46 13.92 -25.28
C GLY A 84 16.74 13.91 -23.94
N TYR A 85 15.41 13.76 -23.91
CA TYR A 85 14.65 13.60 -22.65
C TYR A 85 15.06 12.32 -21.90
N GLU A 86 15.27 11.21 -22.61
CA GLU A 86 15.65 9.93 -22.00
C GLU A 86 17.01 10.04 -21.28
N LEU A 87 17.99 10.72 -21.88
CA LEU A 87 19.28 11.01 -21.24
C LEU A 87 19.19 12.10 -20.15
N ALA A 88 18.46 13.19 -20.41
CA ALA A 88 18.38 14.32 -19.50
C ALA A 88 17.59 14.00 -18.23
N SER A 89 16.56 13.16 -18.30
CA SER A 89 15.80 12.70 -17.13
C SER A 89 16.64 11.90 -16.12
N VAL A 90 17.77 11.33 -16.57
CA VAL A 90 18.71 10.59 -15.73
C VAL A 90 19.75 11.50 -15.05
N TYR A 91 20.20 12.56 -15.73
CA TYR A 91 21.27 13.44 -15.23
C TYR A 91 20.76 14.72 -14.56
N ILE A 92 19.57 15.20 -14.94
CA ILE A 92 19.01 16.48 -14.49
C ILE A 92 17.66 16.22 -13.82
N HIS A 93 17.62 16.33 -12.49
CA HIS A 93 16.36 16.23 -11.73
C HIS A 93 15.44 17.45 -11.89
N ARG A 94 15.97 18.58 -12.38
CA ARG A 94 15.21 19.83 -12.55
C ARG A 94 14.56 19.90 -13.94
N VAL A 95 13.24 19.87 -13.99
CA VAL A 95 12.41 19.92 -15.22
C VAL A 95 12.78 21.05 -16.18
N TRP A 96 13.22 22.21 -15.67
CA TRP A 96 13.63 23.35 -16.49
C TRP A 96 14.96 23.11 -17.23
N GLY A 97 15.89 22.35 -16.64
CA GLY A 97 17.15 22.01 -17.29
C GLY A 97 16.95 21.04 -18.46
N ILE A 98 15.96 20.15 -18.35
CA ILE A 98 15.55 19.27 -19.45
C ILE A 98 14.99 20.09 -20.61
N GLY A 99 14.12 21.08 -20.34
CA GLY A 99 13.59 22.01 -21.34
C GLY A 99 14.68 22.81 -22.06
N ALA A 100 15.69 23.29 -21.33
CA ALA A 100 16.80 24.03 -21.93
C ALA A 100 17.64 23.15 -22.88
N VAL A 101 17.97 21.93 -22.47
CA VAL A 101 18.71 20.97 -23.33
C VAL A 101 17.92 20.61 -24.59
N LEU A 102 16.61 20.42 -24.47
CA LEU A 102 15.72 20.11 -25.60
C LEU A 102 15.68 21.21 -26.68
N LEU A 103 15.85 22.47 -26.27
CA LEU A 103 15.81 23.63 -27.16
C LEU A 103 17.17 23.96 -27.79
N THR A 104 18.29 23.43 -27.27
CA THR A 104 19.64 23.73 -27.80
C THR A 104 19.81 23.44 -29.30
N PRO A 105 19.25 22.38 -29.90
CA PRO A 105 19.43 22.11 -31.33
C PRO A 105 18.66 23.09 -32.24
N MET A 106 17.67 23.81 -31.70
CA MET A 106 16.83 24.74 -32.47
C MET A 106 17.63 25.91 -33.07
N ILE A 107 18.77 26.26 -32.48
CA ILE A 107 19.62 27.38 -32.91
C ILE A 107 20.34 27.07 -34.24
N TRP A 108 20.51 25.79 -34.58
CA TRP A 108 21.28 25.35 -35.75
C TRP A 108 20.42 24.90 -36.94
N LEU A 109 19.08 24.92 -36.80
CA LEU A 109 18.15 24.49 -37.85
C LEU A 109 17.60 25.68 -38.66
N ASP A 110 17.27 25.41 -39.93
CA ASP A 110 16.61 26.38 -40.81
C ASP A 110 15.29 26.91 -40.21
N PRO A 111 14.89 28.17 -40.49
CA PRO A 111 13.75 28.82 -39.84
C PRO A 111 12.38 28.13 -40.01
N SER A 112 12.21 27.33 -41.06
CA SER A 112 11.00 26.52 -41.31
C SER A 112 11.00 25.21 -40.50
N ALA A 113 12.13 24.49 -40.49
CA ALA A 113 12.30 23.26 -39.73
C ALA A 113 12.37 23.49 -38.21
N GLY A 114 12.96 24.61 -37.79
CA GLY A 114 13.07 25.00 -36.37
C GLY A 114 11.72 25.21 -35.68
N LYS A 115 10.69 25.71 -36.39
CA LYS A 115 9.33 25.88 -35.83
C LYS A 115 8.66 24.54 -35.53
N LEU A 116 8.76 23.59 -36.47
CA LEU A 116 8.22 22.23 -36.28
C LEU A 116 8.98 21.49 -35.17
N TYR A 117 10.30 21.61 -35.13
CA TYR A 117 11.13 21.07 -34.05
C TYR A 117 10.71 21.62 -32.68
N GLY A 118 10.53 22.94 -32.55
CA GLY A 118 10.10 23.56 -31.30
C GLY A 118 8.73 23.07 -30.84
N PHE A 119 7.78 22.88 -31.76
CA PHE A 119 6.46 22.34 -31.44
C PHE A 119 6.53 20.88 -30.94
N VAL A 120 7.31 20.02 -31.62
CA VAL A 120 7.50 18.62 -31.21
C VAL A 120 8.25 18.53 -29.89
N ALA A 121 9.26 19.36 -29.67
CA ALA A 121 10.00 19.42 -28.41
C ALA A 121 9.10 19.83 -27.24
N LEU A 122 8.24 20.85 -27.43
CA LEU A 122 7.30 21.30 -26.42
C LEU A 122 6.22 20.26 -26.14
N PHE A 123 5.65 19.65 -27.18
CA PHE A 123 4.65 18.60 -27.04
C PHE A 123 5.22 17.36 -26.34
N SER A 124 6.43 16.96 -26.70
CA SER A 124 7.15 15.86 -26.04
C SER A 124 7.42 16.17 -24.57
N PHE A 125 7.89 17.39 -24.26
CA PHE A 125 8.13 17.80 -22.88
C PHE A 125 6.87 17.75 -22.02
N VAL A 126 5.75 18.32 -22.50
CA VAL A 126 4.46 18.32 -21.78
C VAL A 126 3.94 16.89 -21.60
N SER A 127 3.96 16.08 -22.66
CA SER A 127 3.44 14.71 -22.62
C SER A 127 4.21 13.84 -21.64
N VAL A 128 5.55 13.88 -21.66
CA VAL A 128 6.33 13.00 -20.80
C VAL A 128 6.31 13.47 -19.34
N THR A 129 6.30 14.78 -19.08
CA THR A 129 6.12 15.29 -17.71
C THR A 129 4.74 14.97 -17.14
N ALA A 130 3.68 15.02 -17.96
CA ALA A 130 2.34 14.60 -17.56
C ALA A 130 2.33 13.10 -17.21
N VAL A 131 2.85 12.23 -18.08
CA VAL A 131 2.92 10.79 -17.83
C VAL A 131 3.71 10.47 -16.56
N LYS A 132 4.86 11.13 -16.34
CA LYS A 132 5.66 10.94 -15.12
C LYS A 132 4.87 11.28 -13.86
N ARG A 133 4.18 12.43 -13.84
CA ARG A 133 3.31 12.81 -12.71
C ARG A 133 2.16 11.84 -12.49
N HIS A 134 1.60 11.27 -13.55
CA HIS A 134 0.55 10.27 -13.43
C HIS A 134 1.07 8.98 -12.79
N ILE A 135 2.27 8.54 -13.18
CA ILE A 135 2.90 7.35 -12.58
C ILE A 135 3.24 7.59 -11.11
N GLU A 136 3.87 8.73 -10.78
CA GLU A 136 4.17 9.09 -9.38
C GLU A 136 2.89 9.16 -8.52
N ARG A 137 1.80 9.69 -9.08
CA ARG A 137 0.49 9.69 -8.40
C ARG A 137 -0.08 8.28 -8.23
N MET A 138 0.10 7.40 -9.20
CA MET A 138 -0.35 6.01 -9.12
C MET A 138 0.42 5.25 -8.05
N GLU A 139 1.76 5.38 -8.00
CA GLU A 139 2.59 4.80 -6.94
C GLU A 139 2.16 5.30 -5.55
N GLN A 140 1.95 6.61 -5.41
CA GLN A 140 1.44 7.18 -4.15
C GLN A 140 0.04 6.67 -3.77
N GLN A 141 -0.81 6.35 -4.74
CA GLN A 141 -2.13 5.77 -4.48
C GLN A 141 -2.01 4.31 -4.05
N GLU A 142 -1.10 3.55 -4.65
CA GLU A 142 -0.80 2.17 -4.28
C GLU A 142 -0.24 2.08 -2.86
N ASP A 143 0.74 2.93 -2.53
CA ASP A 143 1.29 3.04 -1.17
C ASP A 143 0.20 3.35 -0.13
N ARG A 144 -0.72 4.26 -0.45
CA ARG A 144 -1.86 4.57 0.43
C ARG A 144 -2.82 3.39 0.58
N LEU A 145 -3.10 2.66 -0.49
CA LEU A 145 -3.96 1.47 -0.44
C LEU A 145 -3.35 0.40 0.47
N ASP A 146 -2.04 0.18 0.39
CA ASP A 146 -1.36 -0.80 1.24
C ASP A 146 -1.31 -0.35 2.70
N GLN A 147 -1.12 0.95 2.97
CA GLN A 147 -1.28 1.50 4.33
C GLN A 147 -2.70 1.26 4.87
N MET A 148 -3.73 1.58 4.10
CA MET A 148 -5.13 1.38 4.50
C MET A 148 -5.45 -0.10 4.76
N ARG A 149 -4.92 -1.02 3.94
CA ARG A 149 -5.06 -2.47 4.16
C ARG A 149 -4.42 -2.91 5.47
N ASN A 150 -3.21 -2.43 5.76
CA ASN A 150 -2.53 -2.72 7.02
C ASN A 150 -3.30 -2.19 8.23
N ASP A 151 -3.86 -0.98 8.13
CA ASP A 151 -4.67 -0.39 9.19
C ASP A 151 -5.98 -1.15 9.41
N LEU A 152 -6.66 -1.56 8.33
CA LEU A 152 -7.85 -2.42 8.43
C LEU A 152 -7.53 -3.76 9.10
N HIS A 153 -6.41 -4.38 8.76
CA HIS A 153 -5.98 -5.62 9.39
C HIS A 153 -5.72 -5.44 10.89
N ARG A 154 -5.01 -4.36 11.27
CA ARG A 154 -4.77 -4.01 12.68
C ARG A 154 -6.06 -3.74 13.44
N LEU A 155 -6.99 -2.99 12.85
CA LEU A 155 -8.26 -2.65 13.49
C LEU A 155 -9.14 -3.89 13.67
N THR A 156 -9.21 -4.75 12.66
CA THR A 156 -9.93 -6.02 12.73
C THR A 156 -9.38 -6.91 13.86
N ARG A 157 -8.06 -7.00 13.98
CA ARG A 157 -7.41 -7.74 15.07
C ARG A 157 -7.75 -7.15 16.44
N ARG A 158 -7.70 -5.83 16.61
CA ARG A 158 -8.08 -5.16 17.86
C ARG A 158 -9.55 -5.44 18.21
N ILE A 159 -10.46 -5.39 17.24
CA ILE A 159 -11.88 -5.72 17.47
C ILE A 159 -12.03 -7.15 17.97
N SER A 160 -11.29 -8.10 17.37
CA SER A 160 -11.28 -9.50 17.82
C SER A 160 -10.77 -9.65 19.25
N GLU A 161 -9.65 -9.00 19.57
CA GLU A 161 -9.05 -8.99 20.91
C GLU A 161 -10.01 -8.37 21.94
N TYR A 162 -10.68 -7.26 21.60
CA TYR A 162 -11.70 -6.65 22.45
C TYR A 162 -12.90 -7.57 22.70
N HIS A 163 -13.40 -8.27 21.67
CA HIS A 163 -14.49 -9.23 21.86
C HIS A 163 -14.10 -10.38 22.79
N GLN A 164 -12.87 -10.87 22.67
CA GLN A 164 -12.35 -11.91 23.57
C GLN A 164 -12.23 -11.38 25.00
N TYR A 165 -11.75 -10.15 25.17
CA TYR A 165 -11.66 -9.50 26.48
C TYR A 165 -13.05 -9.35 27.13
N ILE A 166 -14.06 -8.88 26.39
CA ILE A 166 -15.43 -8.75 26.89
C ILE A 166 -15.96 -10.11 27.38
N LYS A 167 -15.82 -11.17 26.56
CA LYS A 167 -16.25 -12.52 26.95
C LYS A 167 -15.56 -13.02 28.21
N GLN A 168 -14.25 -12.78 28.32
CA GLN A 168 -13.48 -13.15 29.52
C GLN A 168 -13.95 -12.37 30.75
N SER A 169 -14.18 -11.06 30.61
CA SER A 169 -14.69 -10.21 31.68
C SER A 169 -16.07 -10.66 32.16
N GLU A 170 -16.99 -10.96 31.24
CA GLU A 170 -18.32 -11.47 31.59
C GLU A 170 -18.24 -12.80 32.34
N TYR A 171 -17.39 -13.71 31.87
CA TYR A 171 -17.17 -14.99 32.54
C TYR A 171 -16.59 -14.81 33.96
N THR A 172 -15.63 -13.91 34.13
CA THR A 172 -15.07 -13.58 35.46
C THR A 172 -16.13 -12.99 36.38
N LEU A 173 -16.96 -12.06 35.90
CA LEU A 173 -18.06 -11.48 36.68
C LEU A 173 -19.08 -12.55 37.10
N GLN A 174 -19.42 -13.49 36.21
CA GLN A 174 -20.30 -14.60 36.54
C GLN A 174 -19.71 -15.52 37.62
N LEU A 175 -18.41 -15.80 37.55
CA LEU A 175 -17.71 -16.58 38.57
C LEU A 175 -17.64 -15.86 39.92
N GLU A 176 -17.37 -14.56 39.92
CA GLU A 176 -17.37 -13.75 41.14
C GLU A 176 -18.75 -13.72 41.79
N GLU A 177 -19.81 -13.54 41.01
CA GLU A 177 -21.17 -13.53 41.55
C GLU A 177 -21.56 -14.90 42.08
N ARG A 178 -21.17 -15.99 41.40
CA ARG A 178 -21.36 -17.36 41.90
C ARG A 178 -20.63 -17.60 43.21
N ASN A 179 -19.38 -17.16 43.33
CA ASN A 179 -18.60 -17.28 44.56
C ASN A 179 -19.21 -16.46 45.69
N ARG A 180 -19.61 -15.22 45.40
CA ARG A 180 -20.30 -14.34 46.36
C ARG A 180 -21.59 -14.97 46.86
N LEU A 181 -22.39 -15.55 45.96
CA LEU A 181 -23.62 -16.26 46.33
C LEU A 181 -23.30 -17.51 47.18
N SER A 182 -22.32 -18.32 46.77
CA SER A 182 -21.92 -19.51 47.51
C SER A 182 -21.43 -19.18 48.93
N GLN A 183 -20.65 -18.11 49.10
CA GLN A 183 -20.25 -17.62 50.42
C GLN A 183 -21.44 -17.17 51.23
N ARG A 184 -22.34 -16.35 50.67
CA ARG A 184 -23.54 -15.89 51.37
C ARG A 184 -24.42 -17.06 51.84
N ILE A 185 -24.61 -18.06 50.97
CA ILE A 185 -25.36 -19.27 51.29
C ILE A 185 -24.63 -20.09 52.37
N HIS A 186 -23.32 -20.29 52.22
CA HIS A 186 -22.51 -21.01 53.20
C HIS A 186 -22.56 -20.36 54.58
N ASP A 187 -22.44 -19.04 54.66
CA ASP A 187 -22.46 -18.32 55.92
C ASP A 187 -23.85 -18.38 56.56
N GLN A 188 -24.91 -18.15 55.79
CA GLN A 188 -26.29 -18.18 56.30
C GLN A 188 -26.70 -19.58 56.76
N ILE A 189 -26.51 -20.61 55.91
CA ILE A 189 -26.87 -21.99 56.25
C ILE A 189 -25.91 -22.55 57.32
N GLY A 190 -24.61 -22.28 57.18
CA GLY A 190 -23.58 -22.77 58.09
C GLY A 190 -23.76 -22.23 59.51
N HIS A 191 -24.03 -20.93 59.66
CA HIS A 191 -24.32 -20.35 60.97
C HIS A 191 -25.62 -20.88 61.58
N SER A 192 -26.71 -20.99 60.81
CA SER A 192 -27.97 -21.54 61.31
C SER A 192 -27.86 -23.01 61.71
N LEU A 193 -27.17 -23.84 60.91
CA LEU A 193 -26.93 -25.25 61.24
C LEU A 193 -26.04 -25.41 62.48
N ALA A 194 -24.96 -24.63 62.59
CA ALA A 194 -24.10 -24.67 63.77
C ALA A 194 -24.87 -24.25 65.04
N GLY A 195 -25.69 -23.19 64.97
CA GLY A 195 -26.55 -22.76 66.06
C GLY A 195 -27.58 -23.81 66.47
N ALA A 196 -28.26 -24.42 65.49
CA ALA A 196 -29.21 -25.51 65.74
C ALA A 196 -28.54 -26.74 66.35
N LEU A 197 -27.34 -27.12 65.88
CA LEU A 197 -26.56 -28.24 66.41
C LEU A 197 -26.20 -28.02 67.89
N ILE A 198 -25.71 -26.83 68.24
CA ILE A 198 -25.37 -26.47 69.62
C ILE A 198 -26.61 -26.56 70.53
N GLN A 199 -27.76 -26.06 70.09
CA GLN A 199 -29.00 -26.15 70.86
C GLN A 199 -29.51 -27.60 71.01
N MET A 200 -29.38 -28.43 69.98
CA MET A 200 -29.69 -29.85 70.07
C MET A 200 -28.77 -30.60 71.04
N GLU A 201 -27.46 -30.31 71.04
CA GLU A 201 -26.53 -30.89 72.02
C GLU A 201 -26.84 -30.45 73.46
N ALA A 202 -27.19 -29.17 73.66
CA ALA A 202 -27.59 -28.65 74.97
C ALA A 202 -28.90 -29.31 75.46
N ALA A 203 -29.90 -29.44 74.58
CA ALA A 203 -31.16 -30.14 74.87
C ALA A 203 -30.90 -31.59 75.29
N LYS A 204 -30.04 -32.31 74.55
CA LYS A 204 -29.67 -33.71 74.87
C LYS A 204 -29.08 -33.84 76.27
N ARG A 205 -28.24 -32.90 76.72
CA ARG A 205 -27.64 -32.91 78.07
C ARG A 205 -28.65 -32.63 79.18
N LEU A 206 -29.72 -31.88 78.89
CA LEU A 206 -30.72 -31.46 79.87
C LEU A 206 -31.91 -32.42 79.98
N MET A 207 -32.06 -33.40 79.06
CA MET A 207 -33.21 -34.30 78.99
C MET A 207 -33.56 -35.01 80.30
N ASP A 208 -32.56 -35.43 81.09
CA ASP A 208 -32.75 -36.17 82.34
C ASP A 208 -32.89 -35.26 83.58
N GLY A 209 -32.53 -33.97 83.46
CA GLY A 209 -32.51 -33.02 84.57
C GLY A 209 -33.60 -31.96 84.53
N ASP A 210 -33.76 -31.28 83.38
CA ASP A 210 -34.73 -30.21 83.16
C ASP A 210 -35.41 -30.41 81.80
N ARG A 211 -36.46 -31.22 81.83
CA ARG A 211 -37.14 -31.71 80.62
C ARG A 211 -37.88 -30.62 79.86
N ASP A 212 -38.44 -29.63 80.55
CA ASP A 212 -39.15 -28.51 79.93
C ASP A 212 -38.17 -27.61 79.17
N LYS A 213 -37.01 -27.30 79.77
CA LYS A 213 -35.97 -26.50 79.12
C LYS A 213 -35.30 -27.22 77.95
N ALA A 214 -35.12 -28.54 78.07
CA ALA A 214 -34.66 -29.37 76.94
C ALA A 214 -35.64 -29.32 75.75
N LYS A 215 -36.95 -29.39 76.01
CA LYS A 215 -37.98 -29.31 74.96
C LYS A 215 -37.98 -27.95 74.27
N GLN A 216 -37.84 -26.87 75.04
CA GLN A 216 -37.76 -25.50 74.52
C GLN A 216 -36.53 -25.27 73.63
N LEU A 217 -35.36 -25.80 74.03
CA LEU A 217 -34.14 -25.75 73.20
C LEU A 217 -34.29 -26.54 71.90
N LEU A 218 -34.99 -27.69 71.94
CA LEU A 218 -35.25 -28.49 70.74
C LEU A 218 -36.19 -27.75 69.77
N GLU A 219 -37.24 -27.10 70.28
CA GLU A 219 -38.15 -26.27 69.47
C GLU A 219 -37.41 -25.09 68.84
N ASN A 220 -36.53 -24.41 69.59
CA ASN A 220 -35.71 -23.33 69.05
C ASN A 220 -34.72 -23.83 67.98
N ALA A 221 -34.11 -25.00 68.17
CA ALA A 221 -33.22 -25.60 67.15
C ALA A 221 -33.98 -25.93 65.86
N ILE A 222 -35.21 -26.45 65.98
CA ILE A 222 -36.10 -26.72 64.84
C ILE A 222 -36.47 -25.40 64.14
N HIS A 223 -36.80 -24.36 64.89
CA HIS A 223 -37.12 -23.04 64.34
C HIS A 223 -35.95 -22.45 63.56
N ILE A 224 -34.75 -22.37 64.16
CA ILE A 224 -33.54 -21.83 63.53
C ILE A 224 -33.19 -22.61 62.25
N SER A 225 -33.33 -23.94 62.28
CA SER A 225 -33.07 -24.78 61.11
C SER A 225 -34.10 -24.55 59.99
N LYS A 226 -35.38 -24.39 60.34
CA LYS A 226 -36.47 -24.08 59.40
C LYS A 226 -36.30 -22.69 58.78
N GLU A 227 -35.96 -21.70 59.58
CA GLU A 227 -35.70 -20.32 59.15
C GLU A 227 -34.44 -20.22 58.27
N GLY A 228 -33.39 -20.99 58.59
CA GLY A 228 -32.21 -21.14 57.75
C GLY A 228 -32.47 -21.82 56.39
N MET A 229 -33.55 -22.60 56.27
CA MET A 229 -33.96 -23.26 55.02
C MET A 229 -34.98 -22.49 54.19
N GLU A 230 -35.84 -21.67 54.83
CA GLU A 230 -36.93 -20.93 54.15
C GLU A 230 -36.46 -19.64 53.46
N HIS A 231 -35.30 -19.09 53.83
CA HIS A 231 -34.72 -17.90 53.17
C HIS A 231 -33.93 -18.22 51.88
N ARG A 232 -34.31 -19.26 51.15
CA ARG A 232 -33.67 -19.70 49.90
C ARG A 232 -34.34 -19.10 48.68
#